data_AF-A0A8B3LGZ0-F1
#
_entry.id   AF-A0A8B3LGZ0-F1
#
_cell.length_a   1.000
_cell.length_b   1.000
_cell.length_c   1.000
_cell.angle_alpha   90.00
_cell.angle_beta   90.00
_cell.angle_gamma   90.00
#
_symmetry.space_group_name_H-M   'P 1'
#
loop_
_entity.id
_entity.type
_entity.pdbx_description
1 polymer ?
#
loop_
_entity_poly.entity_id
_entity_poly.type
_entity_poly.pdbx_seq_one_letter_code
_entity_poly.pdbx_strand_id
1 'polypeptide(L)' 'MPQPRQPDPNRDVPVPPPTWKPEPIEEPEPERLPDETPLPNPDENEEPPIHA' A
#
# COMPACT_ATOMS: atom_id res chain seq x y z
N MET A 1 9.13 -50.05 7.61
CA MET A 1 8.55 -48.69 7.73
C MET A 1 9.63 -47.80 8.35
N PRO A 2 10.03 -46.68 7.73
CA PRO A 2 10.95 -45.76 8.38
C PRO A 2 10.29 -45.17 9.64
N GLN A 3 11.04 -45.09 10.74
CA GLN A 3 10.54 -44.43 11.94
C GLN A 3 10.23 -42.95 11.64
N PRO A 4 9.09 -42.41 12.14
CA PRO A 4 8.83 -40.99 12.05
C PRO A 4 9.93 -40.20 12.76
N ARG A 5 10.28 -39.03 12.22
CA ARG A 5 11.17 -38.10 12.92
C ARG A 5 10.55 -37.71 14.26
N GLN A 6 11.37 -37.70 15.31
CA GLN A 6 10.93 -37.23 16.62
C GLN A 6 10.54 -35.74 16.53
N PRO A 7 9.47 -35.32 17.21
CA PRO A 7 9.07 -33.93 17.25
C PRO A 7 10.13 -33.08 17.98
N ASP A 8 10.19 -31.80 17.64
CA ASP A 8 11.06 -30.85 18.34
C ASP A 8 10.65 -30.77 19.82
N PRO A 9 11.59 -31.01 20.77
CA PRO A 9 11.29 -30.97 22.20
C PRO A 9 10.79 -29.61 22.71
N ASN A 10 11.07 -28.52 21.99
CA ASN A 10 10.71 -27.15 22.36
C ASN A 10 9.48 -26.64 21.60
N ARG A 11 8.79 -27.49 20.84
CA ARG A 11 7.57 -27.11 20.12
C ARG A 11 6.52 -26.44 21.01
N ASP A 12 6.41 -26.89 22.25
CA ASP A 12 5.41 -26.42 23.21
C ASP A 12 5.92 -25.27 24.09
N VAL A 13 7.17 -24.81 23.88
CA VAL A 13 7.71 -23.65 24.60
C VAL A 13 7.05 -22.39 24.03
N PRO A 14 6.42 -21.55 24.86
CA PRO A 14 5.83 -20.30 24.39
C PRO A 14 6.91 -19.42 23.77
N VAL A 15 6.64 -18.93 22.56
CA VAL A 15 7.51 -17.91 21.96
C VAL A 15 7.44 -16.64 22.80
N PRO A 16 8.58 -16.03 23.16
CA PRO A 16 8.57 -14.78 23.90
C PRO A 16 7.93 -13.67 23.06
N PRO A 17 7.28 -12.68 23.69
CA PRO A 17 6.74 -11.56 22.96
C PRO A 17 7.87 -10.80 22.25
N PRO A 18 7.61 -10.23 21.05
CA PRO A 18 8.55 -9.36 20.40
C PRO A 18 8.84 -8.13 21.27
N THR A 19 10.10 -7.66 21.27
CA THR A 19 10.53 -6.46 22.00
C THR A 19 10.38 -5.17 21.19
N TRP A 20 10.14 -5.27 19.88
CA TRP A 20 10.02 -4.11 19.00
C TRP A 20 8.64 -3.46 19.14
N LYS A 21 8.63 -2.13 19.12
CA LYS A 21 7.41 -1.32 19.04
C LYS A 21 7.41 -0.68 17.65
N PRO A 22 6.45 -0.99 16.76
CA PRO A 22 6.34 -0.27 15.50
C PRO A 22 6.12 1.21 15.78
N GLU A 23 6.83 2.06 15.05
CA GLU A 23 6.44 3.44 14.93
C GLU A 23 5.23 3.53 13.98
N PRO A 24 4.24 4.39 14.26
CA PRO A 24 3.19 4.69 13.30
C PRO A 24 3.81 5.23 12.01
N ILE A 25 3.38 4.71 10.87
CA ILE A 25 3.75 5.25 9.56
C ILE A 25 2.59 6.08 9.02
N GLU A 26 2.91 7.14 8.29
CA GLU A 26 1.91 7.93 7.57
C GLU A 26 1.47 7.19 6.30
N GLU A 27 0.23 7.42 5.89
CA GLU A 27 -0.29 6.92 4.61
C GLU A 27 0.48 7.61 3.46
N PRO A 28 0.95 6.86 2.44
CA PRO A 28 1.60 7.48 1.30
C PRO A 28 0.62 8.33 0.50
N GLU A 29 1.13 9.39 -0.13
CA GLU A 29 0.35 10.18 -1.08
C GLU A 29 -0.17 9.29 -2.23
N PRO A 30 -1.43 9.46 -2.67
CA PRO A 30 -1.96 8.72 -3.79
C PRO A 30 -1.24 9.11 -5.09
N GLU A 31 -0.98 8.12 -5.94
CA GLU A 31 -0.52 8.36 -7.30
C GLU A 31 -1.62 9.07 -8.10
N ARG A 32 -1.32 10.23 -8.69
CA ARG A 32 -2.29 10.96 -9.50
C ARG A 32 -2.29 10.47 -10.93
N LEU A 33 -3.48 10.22 -11.48
CA LEU A 33 -3.64 9.95 -12.90
C LEU A 33 -3.58 11.26 -13.70
N PRO A 34 -3.09 11.25 -14.95
CA PRO A 34 -3.08 12.44 -15.81
C PRO A 34 -4.47 13.06 -15.98
N ASP A 35 -5.50 12.21 -16.03
CA ASP A 35 -6.91 12.59 -16.22
C ASP A 35 -7.56 13.22 -14.98
N GLU A 36 -6.90 13.22 -13.81
CA GLU A 36 -7.40 13.90 -12.59
C GLU A 36 -7.16 15.41 -12.61
N THR A 37 -6.43 15.93 -13.60
CA THR A 37 -6.30 17.37 -13.79
C THR A 37 -7.62 17.89 -14.36
N PRO A 38 -8.38 18.73 -13.62
CA PRO A 38 -9.65 19.25 -14.14
C PRO A 38 -9.38 20.06 -15.40
N LEU A 39 -10.20 19.83 -16.43
CA LEU A 39 -10.20 20.68 -17.61
C LEU A 39 -10.81 22.05 -17.25
N PRO A 40 -10.25 23.17 -17.74
CA PRO A 40 -10.83 24.48 -17.53
C PRO A 40 -12.25 24.54 -18.13
N ASN A 41 -13.14 25.30 -17.49
CA ASN A 41 -14.45 25.59 -18.05
C ASN A 41 -14.30 26.34 -19.39
N PRO A 42 -15.32 26.32 -20.26
CA PRO A 42 -15.28 27.06 -21.53
C PRO A 42 -14.98 28.56 -21.35
N ASP A 43 -15.48 29.17 -20.26
CA ASP A 43 -15.24 30.58 -19.93
C ASP A 43 -13.82 30.86 -19.38
N GLU A 44 -13.07 29.81 -18.98
CA GLU A 44 -11.69 29.91 -18.48
C GLU A 44 -10.65 29.79 -19.61
N ASN A 45 -11.08 29.52 -20.84
CA ASN A 45 -10.23 29.54 -22.02
C ASN A 45 -10.41 30.86 -22.79
N GLU A 46 -9.33 31.64 -22.94
CA GLU A 46 -9.34 32.88 -23.74
C GLU A 46 -9.33 32.60 -25.25
N GLU A 47 -8.97 31.38 -25.65
CA GLU A 47 -8.97 30.98 -27.05
C GLU A 47 -10.39 30.64 -27.53
N PRO A 48 -10.79 31.11 -28.73
CA PRO A 48 -12.09 30.75 -29.29
C PRO A 48 -12.15 29.24 -29.58
N PRO A 49 -13.34 28.62 -29.52
CA PRO A 49 -13.51 27.23 -29.92
C PRO A 49 -12.98 27.00 -31.34
N ILE A 50 -12.05 26.06 -31.50
CA ILE A 50 -11.56 25.67 -32.83
C ILE A 50 -12.69 24.87 -33.52
N HIS A 51 -13.33 25.46 -34.52
CA HIS A 51 -14.22 24.72 -35.43
C HIS A 51 -13.37 24.02 -36.49
N ALA A 52 -13.44 22.68 -36.53
CA ALA A 52 -12.90 21.83 -37.59
C ALA A 52 -13.83 21.79 -38.81
#